data_AF-A0A7G9FE94-F1
#
_entry.id   AF-A0A7G9FE94-F1
#
_cell.length_a   1.000
_cell.length_b   1.000
_cell.length_c   1.000
_cell.angle_alpha   90.00
_cell.angle_beta   90.00
_cell.angle_gamma   90.00
#
_symmetry.space_group_name_H-M   'P 1'
#
loop_
_entity.id
_entity.type
_entity.pdbx_description
1 polymer ?
#
loop_
_entity_poly.entity_id
_entity_poly.type
_entity_poly.pdbx_seq_one_letter_code
_entity_poly.pdbx_strand_id
1 'polypeptide(L)'
;MTSNKEATISTMENRLSLSSFVRYPDDSSVKFCINARSHFFEIKDFEFYSDISLFNNFLNGVKKVYKNEEKSIELSPSFEDGLIKIIADDLGHIRIVCEVYDYNIYKETCRISFEVDQTFLPNFIKELEEIYLELGFRI
;
A
#
# COMPACT_ATOMS: atom_id res chain seq x y z
N MET A 1 -8.60 -11.27 -12.14
CA MET A 1 -8.21 -10.14 -13.03
C MET A 1 -6.82 -9.69 -12.63
N THR A 2 -6.00 -9.14 -13.54
CA THR A 2 -4.59 -8.82 -13.26
C THR A 2 -4.25 -7.41 -13.73
N SER A 3 -3.43 -6.69 -12.97
CA SER A 3 -2.84 -5.41 -13.38
C SER A 3 -1.33 -5.43 -13.16
N ASN A 4 -0.58 -5.06 -14.20
CA ASN A 4 0.88 -4.92 -14.14
C ASN A 4 1.30 -3.46 -13.87
N LYS A 5 0.34 -2.58 -13.59
CA LYS A 5 0.63 -1.20 -13.21
C LYS A 5 1.28 -1.13 -11.83
N GLU A 6 1.95 -0.02 -11.60
CA GLU A 6 2.61 0.29 -10.36
C GLU A 6 1.98 1.55 -9.77
N ALA A 7 1.72 1.54 -8.46
CA ALA A 7 1.37 2.73 -7.69
C ALA A 7 2.51 3.07 -6.74
N THR A 8 2.99 4.31 -6.80
CA THR A 8 4.27 4.69 -6.21
C THR A 8 4.18 5.96 -5.37
N ILE A 9 4.83 5.93 -4.21
CA ILE A 9 5.15 7.11 -3.41
C ILE A 9 6.66 7.33 -3.50
N SER A 10 7.08 8.34 -4.27
CA SER A 10 8.49 8.61 -4.55
C SER A 10 8.86 10.05 -4.28
N THR A 11 9.89 10.29 -3.46
CA THR A 11 10.43 11.64 -3.24
C THR A 11 11.62 11.96 -4.15
N MET A 12 12.40 10.96 -4.59
CA MET A 12 13.50 11.01 -5.59
C MET A 12 14.02 9.60 -5.96
N GLU A 13 13.85 8.62 -5.07
CA GLU A 13 14.01 7.18 -5.30
C GLU A 13 12.75 6.53 -4.76
N ASN A 14 12.08 5.64 -5.52
CA ASN A 14 10.80 5.04 -5.15
C ASN A 14 10.84 4.45 -3.72
N ARG A 15 10.22 5.15 -2.74
CA ARG A 15 10.30 4.78 -1.32
C ARG A 15 9.29 3.71 -0.96
N LEU A 16 8.15 3.71 -1.64
CA LEU A 16 7.16 2.63 -1.65
C LEU A 16 6.64 2.49 -3.08
N SER A 17 6.59 1.26 -3.59
CA SER A 17 5.80 0.92 -4.76
C SER A 17 5.01 -0.36 -4.55
N LEU A 18 3.81 -0.37 -5.12
CA LEU A 18 2.87 -1.48 -5.12
C LEU A 18 2.66 -1.92 -6.56
N SER A 19 2.85 -3.20 -6.88
CA SER A 19 2.79 -3.69 -8.26
C SER A 19 2.23 -5.10 -8.37
N SER A 20 2.12 -5.61 -9.60
CA SER A 20 1.81 -7.03 -9.86
C SER A 20 0.51 -7.51 -9.22
N PHE A 21 -0.55 -6.73 -9.38
CA PHE A 21 -1.83 -6.97 -8.73
C PHE A 21 -2.59 -8.12 -9.39
N VAL A 22 -3.14 -9.01 -8.56
CA VAL A 22 -3.98 -10.14 -8.97
C VAL A 22 -5.19 -10.22 -8.06
N ARG A 23 -6.39 -10.00 -8.61
CA ARG A 23 -7.67 -10.29 -7.94
C ARG A 23 -8.06 -11.73 -8.20
N TYR A 24 -8.26 -12.50 -7.12
CA TYR A 24 -8.67 -13.89 -7.21
C TYR A 24 -10.12 -14.04 -7.71
N PRO A 25 -10.43 -15.08 -8.51
CA PRO A 25 -11.77 -15.24 -9.12
C PRO A 25 -12.91 -15.50 -8.14
N ASP A 26 -12.58 -15.99 -6.94
CA ASP A 26 -13.54 -16.26 -5.87
C ASP A 26 -13.85 -15.02 -5.02
N ASP A 27 -13.31 -13.85 -5.40
CA ASP A 27 -13.43 -12.60 -4.68
C ASP A 27 -12.95 -12.67 -3.22
N SER A 28 -12.07 -13.62 -2.89
CA SER A 28 -11.52 -13.74 -1.54
C SER A 28 -10.51 -12.63 -1.22
N SER A 29 -9.63 -12.32 -2.18
CA SER A 29 -8.47 -11.48 -1.92
C SER A 29 -7.89 -10.83 -3.18
N VAL A 30 -7.02 -9.86 -2.95
CA VAL A 30 -6.11 -9.26 -3.93
C VAL A 30 -4.69 -9.52 -3.45
N LYS A 31 -3.88 -10.13 -4.33
CA LYS A 31 -2.43 -10.24 -4.16
C LYS A 31 -1.73 -9.09 -4.87
N PHE A 32 -0.68 -8.53 -4.29
CA PHE A 32 0.23 -7.60 -4.96
C PHE A 32 1.62 -7.64 -4.34
N CYS A 33 2.61 -7.10 -5.03
CA CYS A 33 3.99 -7.02 -4.54
C CYS A 33 4.24 -5.66 -3.89
N ILE A 34 4.93 -5.67 -2.75
CA ILE A 34 5.42 -4.49 -2.06
C ILE A 34 6.92 -4.37 -2.27
N ASN A 35 7.35 -3.20 -2.74
CA ASN A 35 8.73 -2.75 -2.66
C ASN A 35 8.78 -1.50 -1.79
N ALA A 36 9.58 -1.52 -0.73
CA ALA A 36 9.78 -0.36 0.13
C ALA A 36 11.26 -0.20 0.47
N ARG A 37 11.74 1.04 0.50
CA ARG A 37 13.18 1.30 0.69
C ARG A 37 13.40 2.42 1.70
N SER A 38 14.25 2.11 2.67
CA SER A 38 14.90 3.08 3.55
C SER A 38 16.35 3.30 3.10
N HIS A 39 17.10 4.10 3.82
CA HIS A 39 18.52 4.29 3.52
C HIS A 39 19.37 3.01 3.72
N PHE A 40 18.98 2.12 4.63
CA PHE A 40 19.78 0.97 5.06
C PHE A 40 19.16 -0.39 4.73
N PHE A 41 17.83 -0.43 4.58
CA PHE A 41 17.07 -1.66 4.39
C PHE A 41 16.09 -1.50 3.24
N GLU A 42 15.87 -2.59 2.52
CA GLU A 42 14.81 -2.71 1.52
C GLU A 42 13.93 -3.92 1.81
N ILE A 43 12.64 -3.75 1.57
CA ILE A 43 11.66 -4.81 1.34
C ILE A 43 11.53 -4.89 -0.17
N LYS A 44 11.81 -6.04 -0.75
CA LYS A 44 11.81 -6.22 -2.19
C LYS A 44 10.95 -7.41 -2.59
N ASP A 45 10.08 -7.18 -3.58
CA ASP A 45 9.21 -8.17 -4.19
C ASP A 45 8.40 -8.99 -3.16
N PHE A 46 8.00 -8.35 -2.05
CA PHE A 46 7.27 -9.02 -0.97
C PHE A 46 5.81 -9.22 -1.37
N GLU A 47 5.34 -10.46 -1.41
CA GLU A 47 3.95 -10.77 -1.75
C GLU A 47 3.02 -10.42 -0.59
N PHE A 48 2.03 -9.57 -0.85
CA PHE A 48 1.04 -9.13 0.12
C PHE A 48 -0.36 -9.55 -0.32
N TYR A 49 -1.11 -10.13 0.61
CA TYR A 49 -2.43 -10.71 0.37
C TYR A 49 -3.48 -9.97 1.19
N SER A 50 -4.29 -9.12 0.58
CA SER A 50 -5.36 -8.39 1.27
C SER A 50 -6.73 -8.97 0.96
N ASP A 51 -7.61 -9.01 1.96
CA ASP A 51 -9.03 -9.30 1.75
C ASP A 51 -9.63 -8.28 0.78
N ILE A 52 -10.57 -8.72 -0.06
CA ILE A 52 -11.14 -7.87 -1.11
C ILE A 52 -11.83 -6.63 -0.54
N SER A 53 -12.47 -6.75 0.63
CA SER A 53 -13.19 -5.65 1.27
C SER A 53 -12.22 -4.64 1.88
N LEU A 54 -11.13 -5.11 2.49
CA LEU A 54 -10.07 -4.26 3.02
C LEU A 54 -9.36 -3.51 1.88
N PHE A 55 -9.03 -4.22 0.80
CA PHE A 55 -8.46 -3.60 -0.39
C PHE A 55 -9.42 -2.56 -0.95
N ASN A 56 -10.69 -2.90 -1.19
CA ASN A 56 -11.66 -1.95 -1.72
C ASN A 56 -11.81 -0.68 -0.86
N ASN A 57 -11.72 -0.82 0.47
CA ASN A 57 -11.79 0.32 1.39
C ASN A 57 -10.52 1.18 1.40
N PHE A 58 -9.36 0.59 1.08
CA PHE A 58 -8.07 1.25 1.17
C PHE A 58 -8.01 2.52 0.31
N LEU A 59 -8.33 2.44 -0.98
CA LEU A 59 -8.32 3.60 -1.88
C LEU A 59 -9.19 4.75 -1.36
N ASN A 60 -10.39 4.43 -0.87
CA ASN A 60 -11.28 5.44 -0.29
C ASN A 60 -10.69 6.05 0.99
N GLY A 61 -10.06 5.24 1.84
CA GLY A 61 -9.34 5.72 3.01
C GLY A 61 -8.17 6.64 2.63
N VAL A 62 -7.37 6.30 1.62
CA VAL A 62 -6.28 7.17 1.13
C VAL A 62 -6.84 8.52 0.66
N LYS A 63 -7.95 8.52 -0.09
CA LYS A 63 -8.64 9.75 -0.52
C LYS A 63 -9.11 10.59 0.66
N LYS A 64 -9.66 9.98 1.70
CA LYS A 64 -10.09 10.69 2.93
C LYS A 64 -8.91 11.27 3.69
N VAL A 65 -7.79 10.54 3.78
CA VAL A 65 -6.55 11.05 4.37
C VAL A 65 -6.06 12.28 3.59
N TYR A 66 -6.03 12.21 2.25
CA TYR A 66 -5.64 13.35 1.43
C TYR A 66 -6.56 14.58 1.59
N LYS A 67 -7.85 14.36 1.83
CA LYS A 67 -8.82 15.44 2.10
C LYS A 67 -8.84 15.92 3.55
N ASN A 68 -7.97 15.39 4.41
CA ASN A 68 -7.97 15.64 5.86
C ASN A 68 -9.30 15.26 6.56
N GLU A 69 -10.07 14.34 5.98
CA GLU A 69 -11.30 13.79 6.58
C GLU A 69 -11.00 12.68 7.58
N GLU A 70 -9.90 11.95 7.38
CA GLU A 70 -9.38 10.92 8.29
C GLU A 70 -7.89 11.16 8.55
N LYS A 71 -7.41 10.85 9.75
CA LYS A 71 -5.99 11.01 10.12
C LYS A 71 -5.10 9.87 9.63
N SER A 72 -5.67 8.70 9.37
CA SER A 72 -4.90 7.57 8.87
C SER A 72 -5.76 6.51 8.22
N ILE A 73 -5.18 5.77 7.29
CA ILE A 73 -5.72 4.53 6.74
C ILE A 73 -4.69 3.42 6.85
N GLU A 74 -5.16 2.19 7.07
CA GLU A 74 -4.33 0.99 7.16
C GLU A 74 -4.90 -0.09 6.24
N LEU A 75 -3.99 -0.87 5.64
CA LEU A 75 -4.29 -2.07 4.88
C LEU A 75 -3.48 -3.22 5.49
N SER A 76 -4.18 -4.17 6.09
CA SER A 76 -3.61 -5.37 6.69
C SER A 76 -3.85 -6.58 5.78
N PRO A 77 -2.99 -7.60 5.81
CA PRO A 77 -3.18 -8.81 5.03
C PRO A 77 -4.25 -9.73 5.66
N SER A 78 -4.77 -10.68 4.87
CA SER A 78 -5.89 -11.55 5.27
C SER A 78 -5.52 -12.57 6.36
N PHE A 79 -4.30 -13.11 6.31
CA PHE A 79 -3.89 -14.26 7.12
C PHE A 79 -2.51 -14.13 7.76
N GLU A 80 -1.72 -13.18 7.29
CA GLU A 80 -0.35 -12.93 7.75
C GLU A 80 -0.33 -11.75 8.73
N ASP A 81 0.81 -11.54 9.39
CA ASP A 81 1.08 -10.27 10.04
C ASP A 81 1.67 -9.30 9.00
N GLY A 82 1.37 -8.01 9.14
CA GLY A 82 1.89 -6.96 8.27
C GLY A 82 0.89 -5.82 8.10
N LEU A 83 1.34 -4.71 7.54
CA LEU A 83 0.47 -3.60 7.18
C LEU A 83 1.15 -2.60 6.25
N ILE A 84 0.33 -1.93 5.45
CA ILE A 84 0.64 -0.63 4.84
C ILE A 84 -0.23 0.41 5.53
N LYS A 85 0.37 1.47 6.06
CA LYS A 85 -0.35 2.54 6.75
C LYS A 85 0.11 3.90 6.28
N ILE A 86 -0.87 4.77 6.05
CA ILE A 86 -0.70 6.16 5.66
C ILE A 86 -1.29 7.02 6.76
N ILE A 87 -0.51 7.94 7.31
CA ILE A 87 -0.89 8.80 8.44
C ILE A 87 -0.65 10.25 8.03
N ALA A 88 -1.68 11.09 8.08
CA ALA A 88 -1.54 12.53 7.92
C ALA A 88 -1.26 13.19 9.28
N ASP A 89 -0.32 14.11 9.31
CA ASP A 89 -0.12 15.03 10.43
C ASP A 89 -0.89 16.35 10.23
N ASP A 90 -0.70 17.30 11.14
CA ASP A 90 -1.39 18.59 11.10
C ASP A 90 -0.71 19.63 10.17
N LEU A 91 0.46 19.31 9.60
CA LEU A 91 1.29 20.23 8.82
C LEU A 91 1.38 19.85 7.33
N GLY A 92 0.61 18.84 6.90
CA GLY A 92 0.62 18.35 5.52
C GLY A 92 1.73 17.35 5.23
N HIS A 93 2.41 16.83 6.26
CA HIS A 93 3.29 15.69 6.14
C HIS A 93 2.49 14.40 6.25
N ILE A 94 2.90 13.43 5.44
CA ILE A 94 2.35 12.09 5.39
C ILE A 94 3.43 11.12 5.84
N ARG A 95 3.16 10.38 6.91
CA ARG A 95 3.98 9.25 7.32
C ARG A 95 3.46 7.98 6.68
N ILE A 96 4.34 7.29 5.98
CA ILE A 96 4.10 5.95 5.45
C ILE A 96 4.79 4.95 6.37
N VAL A 97 4.09 3.87 6.71
CA VAL A 97 4.62 2.72 7.43
C VAL A 97 4.31 1.49 6.61
N CYS A 98 5.35 0.71 6.33
CA CYS A 98 5.25 -0.61 5.73
C CYS A 98 5.89 -1.61 6.69
N GLU A 99 5.13 -2.60 7.11
CA GLU A 99 5.59 -3.68 7.99
C GLU A 99 5.26 -5.01 7.33
N VAL A 100 6.26 -5.87 7.20
CA VAL A 100 6.14 -7.21 6.62
C VAL A 100 6.84 -8.23 7.50
N TYR A 101 6.37 -9.47 7.42
CA TYR A 101 6.86 -10.57 8.24
C TYR A 101 7.37 -11.69 7.36
N ASP A 102 8.59 -12.13 7.63
CA ASP A 102 9.15 -13.34 7.02
C ASP A 102 9.02 -14.49 8.02
N TYR A 103 8.25 -15.51 7.64
CA TYR A 103 7.99 -16.71 8.45
C TYR A 103 8.83 -17.91 7.97
N ASN A 104 10.09 -17.68 7.66
CA ASN A 104 11.10 -18.72 7.48
C ASN A 104 11.35 -19.50 8.81
N ILE A 105 12.58 -19.94 9.08
CA ILE A 105 12.91 -20.72 10.29
C ILE A 105 12.64 -19.91 11.59
N TYR A 106 12.69 -18.58 11.50
CA TYR A 106 12.35 -17.65 12.57
C TYR A 106 11.34 -16.62 12.05
N LYS A 107 10.50 -16.09 12.94
CA LYS A 107 9.61 -14.96 12.62
C LYS A 107 10.44 -13.67 12.66
N GLU A 108 10.72 -13.11 11.49
CA GLU A 108 11.42 -11.84 11.36
C GLU A 108 10.43 -10.74 10.94
N THR A 109 10.57 -9.56 11.53
CA THR A 109 9.74 -8.39 11.20
C THR A 109 10.61 -7.32 10.58
N CYS A 110 10.26 -6.92 9.36
CA CYS A 110 10.88 -5.77 8.70
C CYS A 110 9.88 -4.62 8.67
N ARG A 111 10.26 -3.49 9.27
CA ARG A 111 9.45 -2.28 9.30
C ARG A 111 10.21 -1.12 8.70
N ILE A 112 9.69 -0.58 7.60
CA ILE A 112 10.16 0.66 6.97
C ILE A 112 9.15 1.75 7.22
N SER A 113 9.60 2.90 7.72
CA SER A 113 8.78 4.10 7.84
C SER A 113 9.53 5.32 7.34
N PHE A 114 8.83 6.17 6.61
CA PHE A 114 9.37 7.41 6.09
C PHE A 114 8.26 8.47 6.01
N GLU A 115 8.69 9.72 5.93
CA GLU A 115 7.80 10.87 5.81
C GLU A 115 7.96 11.50 4.42
N VAL A 116 6.83 11.93 3.87
CA VAL A 116 6.72 12.63 2.59
C VAL A 116 5.75 13.80 2.72
N ASP A 117 5.74 14.70 1.75
CA ASP A 117 4.72 15.73 1.66
C ASP A 117 3.40 15.19 1.08
N GLN A 118 2.25 15.73 1.47
CA GLN A 118 0.95 15.33 0.93
C GLN A 118 0.83 15.46 -0.60
N THR A 119 1.68 16.27 -1.25
CA THR A 119 1.74 16.42 -2.71
C THR A 119 2.05 15.13 -3.48
N PHE A 120 2.54 14.08 -2.81
CA PHE A 120 2.74 12.76 -3.42
C PHE A 120 1.46 11.91 -3.47
N LEU A 121 0.45 12.20 -2.63
CA LEU A 121 -0.79 11.41 -2.58
C LEU A 121 -1.66 11.51 -3.85
N PRO A 122 -1.81 12.66 -4.54
CA PRO A 122 -2.64 12.74 -5.75
C PRO A 122 -2.23 11.76 -6.85
N ASN A 123 -0.93 11.66 -7.14
CA ASN A 123 -0.42 10.73 -8.16
C ASN A 123 -0.61 9.29 -7.73
N PHE A 124 -0.28 8.98 -6.47
CA PHE A 124 -0.47 7.64 -5.90
C PHE A 124 -1.94 7.20 -5.93
N ILE A 125 -2.88 8.09 -5.59
CA ILE A 125 -4.32 7.85 -5.67
C ILE A 125 -4.73 7.55 -7.12
N LYS A 126 -4.28 8.37 -8.08
CA LYS A 126 -4.60 8.18 -9.49
C LYS A 126 -4.10 6.82 -10.00
N GLU A 127 -2.87 6.45 -9.67
CA GLU A 127 -2.29 5.15 -10.05
C GLU A 127 -3.09 3.99 -9.44
N LEU A 128 -3.48 4.09 -8.16
CA LEU A 128 -4.36 3.11 -7.53
C LEU A 128 -5.74 3.05 -8.19
N GLU A 129 -6.36 4.17 -8.55
CA GLU A 129 -7.65 4.18 -9.26
C GLU A 129 -7.57 3.40 -10.58
N GLU A 130 -6.50 3.60 -11.34
CA GLU A 130 -6.27 2.87 -12.59
C GLU A 130 -6.13 1.36 -12.36
N ILE A 131 -5.39 0.96 -11.32
CA ILE A 131 -5.27 -0.44 -10.91
C ILE A 131 -6.62 -1.03 -10.52
N TYR A 132 -7.43 -0.31 -9.73
CA TYR A 132 -8.74 -0.79 -9.28
C TYR A 132 -9.68 -1.02 -10.46
N LEU A 133 -9.68 -0.11 -11.43
CA LEU A 133 -10.46 -0.25 -12.66
C LEU A 133 -10.03 -1.48 -13.47
N GLU A 134 -8.73 -1.74 -13.61
CA GLU A 134 -8.21 -2.93 -14.31
C GLU A 134 -8.52 -4.24 -13.58
N LEU A 135 -8.59 -4.21 -12.26
CA LEU A 135 -9.03 -5.33 -11.43
C LEU A 135 -10.56 -5.48 -11.37
N GLY A 136 -11.31 -4.61 -12.05
CA GLY A 136 -12.77 -4.68 -12.15
C GLY A 136 -13.52 -4.25 -10.89
N PHE A 137 -12.92 -3.40 -10.05
CA PHE A 137 -13.61 -2.75 -8.94
C PHE A 137 -14.49 -1.59 -9.44
N ARG A 138 -15.55 -1.30 -8.69
CA ARG A 138 -16.37 -0.10 -8.88
C ARG A 138 -15.92 0.94 -7.87
N ILE A 139 -15.27 2.00 -8.35
CA ILE A 139 -14.69 3.09 -7.54
C ILE A 139 -15.48 4.39 -7.67
#